data_AF-A0A501WWK3-F1
#
_entry.id   AF-A0A501WWK3-F1
#
_cell.length_a   1.000
_cell.length_b   1.000
_cell.length_c   1.000
_cell.angle_alpha   90.00
_cell.angle_beta   90.00
_cell.angle_gamma   90.00
#
_symmetry.space_group_name_H-M   'P 1'
#
loop_
_entity.id
_entity.type
_entity.pdbx_description
1 polymer ?
#
loop_
_entity_poly.entity_id
_entity_poly.type
_entity_poly.pdbx_seq_one_letter_code
_entity_poly.pdbx_strand_id
1 'polypeptide(L)'
;MPKWILGGFIIFSLTGCGSDSDEPQGMSFDGFTTTELTDAEKSAVIAQVETVIGKPYLWGGQSESEGFDCSGLLVWAYNKAKLLGWKWQDRLVEDVTAQTMYEYNSVHVFTITELERGDWIFFDTDKNGVKEHMSIFSHIDDQSRVWVWDAYSVANAVSFRPVENFYSKKPTFAKPMRVEKR
;
A
#
# COMPACT_ATOMS: atom_id res chain seq x y z
N MET A 1 28.28 -46.35 10.55
CA MET A 1 28.63 -44.97 10.16
C MET A 1 27.34 -44.15 10.18
N PRO A 2 27.23 -43.08 10.97
CA PRO A 2 25.98 -42.36 11.16
C PRO A 2 25.78 -41.32 10.05
N LYS A 3 24.54 -41.17 9.55
CA LYS A 3 24.13 -40.02 8.74
C LYS A 3 23.22 -39.13 9.58
N TRP A 4 23.73 -37.95 9.88
CA TRP A 4 22.98 -36.79 10.34
C TRP A 4 22.31 -36.15 9.13
N ILE A 5 21.05 -35.71 9.26
CA ILE A 5 20.54 -34.58 8.46
C ILE A 5 19.79 -33.65 9.42
N LEU A 6 20.30 -32.42 9.48
CA LEU A 6 19.78 -31.28 10.21
C LEU A 6 18.38 -30.87 9.70
N GLY A 7 17.62 -30.24 10.60
CA GLY A 7 16.28 -29.75 10.36
C GLY A 7 16.16 -28.61 9.35
N GLY A 8 14.93 -28.44 8.87
CA GLY A 8 14.48 -27.27 8.14
C GLY A 8 13.63 -26.39 9.04
N PHE A 9 14.15 -25.21 9.39
CA PHE A 9 13.32 -24.08 9.78
C PHE A 9 12.64 -23.54 8.52
N ILE A 10 11.31 -23.59 8.46
CA ILE A 10 10.55 -22.90 7.42
C ILE A 10 10.51 -21.42 7.80
N ILE A 11 11.38 -20.63 7.16
CA ILE A 11 11.28 -19.16 7.20
C ILE A 11 10.17 -18.79 6.23
N PHE A 12 9.01 -18.38 6.75
CA PHE A 12 8.00 -17.67 5.96
C PHE A 12 8.53 -16.27 5.66
N SER A 13 9.31 -16.13 4.59
CA SER A 13 9.64 -14.82 4.04
C SER A 13 8.37 -14.23 3.43
N LEU A 14 7.81 -13.21 4.08
CA LEU A 14 6.77 -12.37 3.50
C LEU A 14 7.42 -11.62 2.35
N THR A 15 7.13 -12.03 1.13
CA THR A 15 7.57 -11.32 -0.07
C THR A 15 6.93 -9.92 0.00
N GLY A 16 7.74 -8.87 -0.02
CA GLY A 16 7.32 -7.47 0.14
C GLY A 16 7.14 -6.70 -1.17
N CYS A 17 5.91 -6.34 -1.52
CA CYS A 17 5.47 -5.52 -2.67
C CYS A 17 6.60 -4.82 -3.47
N GLY A 18 7.13 -5.47 -4.51
CA GLY A 18 8.34 -4.96 -5.19
C GLY A 18 8.46 -5.40 -6.65
N SER A 19 8.20 -4.47 -7.56
CA SER A 19 8.74 -4.54 -8.92
C SER A 19 10.28 -4.56 -8.86
N ASP A 20 10.92 -5.52 -9.54
CA ASP A 20 12.37 -5.60 -9.64
C ASP A 20 12.95 -4.31 -10.28
N SER A 21 13.79 -3.60 -9.51
CA SER A 21 14.93 -2.71 -9.88
C SER A 21 14.93 -1.75 -11.09
N ASP A 22 13.85 -1.53 -11.83
CA ASP A 22 13.85 -0.55 -12.93
C ASP A 22 13.32 0.81 -12.46
N GLU A 23 14.17 1.84 -12.55
CA GLU A 23 13.80 3.24 -12.33
C GLU A 23 12.57 3.58 -13.20
N PRO A 24 11.42 3.97 -12.62
CA PRO A 24 10.20 4.11 -13.39
C PRO A 24 10.34 5.21 -14.45
N GLN A 25 10.02 4.85 -15.70
CA GLN A 25 9.99 5.79 -16.81
C GLN A 25 8.88 6.81 -16.55
N GLY A 26 9.22 8.10 -16.60
CA GLY A 26 8.27 9.17 -16.26
C GLY A 26 8.60 10.48 -16.98
N MET A 27 7.58 11.31 -17.15
CA MET A 27 7.76 12.67 -17.66
C MET A 27 8.22 13.61 -16.54
N SER A 28 8.80 14.77 -16.89
CA SER A 28 9.14 15.78 -15.87
C SER A 28 7.91 16.15 -15.02
N PHE A 29 8.11 16.27 -13.71
CA PHE A 29 7.10 16.74 -12.76
C PHE A 29 6.92 18.27 -12.82
N ASP A 30 7.66 18.97 -13.68
CA ASP A 30 7.47 20.40 -13.92
C ASP A 30 6.04 20.70 -14.39
N GLY A 31 5.41 21.69 -13.75
CA GLY A 31 4.01 22.03 -13.99
C GLY A 31 3.01 21.20 -13.19
N PHE A 32 3.47 20.32 -12.30
CA PHE A 32 2.61 19.57 -11.38
C PHE A 32 2.87 19.94 -9.90
N THR A 33 1.89 19.66 -9.06
CA THR A 33 2.01 19.69 -7.60
C THR A 33 1.31 18.47 -7.00
N THR A 34 1.64 18.17 -5.75
CA THR A 34 0.94 17.15 -4.96
C THR A 34 0.08 17.85 -3.91
N THR A 35 -1.15 17.41 -3.74
CA THR A 35 -2.11 17.94 -2.77
C THR A 35 -2.77 16.79 -2.02
N GLU A 36 -3.05 16.94 -0.73
CA GLU A 36 -3.76 15.93 0.07
C GLU A 36 -5.14 15.60 -0.53
N LEU A 37 -5.56 14.34 -0.44
CA LEU A 37 -6.91 13.94 -0.85
C LEU A 37 -7.95 14.53 0.12
N THR A 38 -9.02 15.05 -0.45
CA THR A 38 -10.24 15.36 0.28
C THR A 38 -10.95 14.09 0.75
N ASP A 39 -11.83 14.20 1.75
CA ASP A 39 -12.63 13.06 2.24
C ASP A 39 -13.50 12.43 1.15
N ALA A 40 -13.98 13.24 0.20
CA ALA A 40 -14.74 12.76 -0.94
C ALA A 40 -13.87 11.89 -1.88
N GLU A 41 -12.62 12.29 -2.10
CA GLU A 41 -11.67 11.53 -2.92
C GLU A 41 -11.21 10.25 -2.20
N LYS A 42 -10.93 10.32 -0.89
CA LYS A 42 -10.67 9.12 -0.07
C LYS A 42 -11.82 8.12 -0.19
N SER A 43 -13.05 8.61 -0.08
CA SER A 43 -14.26 7.79 -0.21
C SER A 43 -14.41 7.20 -1.61
N ALA A 44 -14.09 7.96 -2.66
CA ALA A 44 -14.13 7.48 -4.04
C ALA A 44 -13.11 6.35 -4.27
N VAL A 45 -11.88 6.48 -3.76
CA VAL A 45 -10.84 5.45 -3.83
C VAL A 45 -11.29 4.18 -3.09
N ILE A 46 -11.79 4.31 -1.86
CA ILE A 46 -12.30 3.17 -1.08
C ILE A 46 -13.44 2.47 -1.82
N ALA A 47 -14.37 3.23 -2.41
CA ALA A 47 -15.48 2.66 -3.17
C ALA A 47 -14.98 1.79 -4.34
N GLN A 48 -13.88 2.16 -5.01
CA GLN A 48 -13.28 1.31 -6.05
C GLN A 48 -12.68 0.04 -5.44
N VAL A 49 -11.92 0.16 -4.35
CA VAL A 49 -11.31 -1.00 -3.66
C VAL A 49 -12.38 -2.00 -3.19
N GLU A 50 -13.49 -1.52 -2.67
CA GLU A 50 -14.60 -2.38 -2.20
C GLU A 50 -15.20 -3.23 -3.34
N THR A 51 -15.15 -2.77 -4.60
CA THR A 51 -15.66 -3.55 -5.75
C THR A 51 -14.81 -4.78 -6.09
N VAL A 52 -13.56 -4.81 -5.63
CA VAL A 52 -12.59 -5.87 -5.96
C VAL A 52 -12.21 -6.72 -4.74
N ILE A 53 -12.93 -6.59 -3.62
CA ILE A 53 -12.77 -7.51 -2.47
C ILE A 53 -12.95 -8.97 -2.94
N GLY A 54 -12.02 -9.82 -2.51
CA GLY A 54 -11.95 -11.24 -2.89
C GLY A 54 -11.15 -11.52 -4.17
N LYS A 55 -10.74 -10.50 -4.93
CA LYS A 55 -9.81 -10.68 -6.06
C LYS A 55 -8.45 -11.17 -5.56
N PRO A 56 -7.75 -12.05 -6.30
CA PRO A 56 -6.53 -12.68 -5.81
C PRO A 56 -5.42 -11.66 -5.59
N TYR A 57 -4.57 -11.96 -4.61
CA TYR A 57 -3.29 -11.29 -4.49
C TYR A 57 -2.36 -11.79 -5.61
N LEU A 58 -1.67 -10.86 -6.28
CA LEU A 58 -0.64 -11.16 -7.25
C LEU A 58 0.47 -10.13 -7.10
N TRP A 59 1.71 -10.59 -6.92
CA TRP A 59 2.89 -9.73 -6.89
C TRP A 59 3.04 -8.90 -8.16
N GLY A 60 3.17 -7.58 -8.06
CA GLY A 60 3.18 -6.67 -9.21
C GLY A 60 1.83 -6.56 -9.92
N GLY A 61 0.77 -7.16 -9.38
CA GLY A 61 -0.56 -7.15 -9.97
C GLY A 61 -1.25 -5.81 -9.79
N GLN A 62 -1.90 -5.32 -10.85
CA GLN A 62 -2.59 -4.02 -10.86
C GLN A 62 -3.94 -4.08 -11.60
N SER A 63 -4.53 -5.26 -11.75
CA SER A 63 -5.70 -5.46 -12.61
C SER A 63 -6.71 -6.44 -12.03
N GLU A 64 -8.00 -6.22 -12.34
CA GLU A 64 -9.10 -7.08 -11.89
C GLU A 64 -9.04 -8.51 -12.45
N SER A 65 -8.35 -8.70 -13.58
CA SER A 65 -8.20 -9.97 -14.29
C SER A 65 -7.04 -10.81 -13.77
N GLU A 66 -5.93 -10.17 -13.38
CA GLU A 66 -4.72 -10.87 -12.95
C GLU A 66 -4.61 -10.95 -11.43
N GLY A 67 -5.09 -9.92 -10.74
CA GLY A 67 -4.95 -9.75 -9.30
C GLY A 67 -4.22 -8.45 -8.96
N PHE A 68 -4.05 -8.25 -7.66
CA PHE A 68 -3.48 -7.02 -7.11
C PHE A 68 -2.36 -7.32 -6.11
N ASP A 69 -1.31 -6.50 -6.12
CA ASP A 69 -0.48 -6.32 -4.93
C ASP A 69 -0.92 -5.08 -4.13
N CYS A 70 -0.15 -4.74 -3.10
CA CYS A 70 -0.51 -3.71 -2.15
C CYS A 70 -0.63 -2.32 -2.80
N SER A 71 0.37 -1.89 -3.56
CA SER A 71 0.42 -0.59 -4.20
C SER A 71 -0.34 -0.58 -5.51
N GLY A 72 -0.33 -1.69 -6.25
CA GLY A 72 -1.10 -1.89 -7.48
C GLY A 72 -2.60 -1.78 -7.28
N LEU A 73 -3.14 -2.23 -6.14
CA LEU A 73 -4.53 -1.97 -5.76
C LEU A 73 -4.84 -0.47 -5.71
N LEU A 74 -3.94 0.34 -5.13
CA LEU A 74 -4.12 1.78 -4.99
C LEU A 74 -3.87 2.54 -6.29
N VAL A 75 -2.85 2.16 -7.05
CA VAL A 75 -2.61 2.67 -8.42
C VAL A 75 -3.87 2.48 -9.26
N TRP A 76 -4.43 1.28 -9.27
CA TRP A 76 -5.67 0.98 -9.97
C TRP A 76 -6.86 1.79 -9.44
N ALA A 77 -7.05 1.85 -8.11
CA ALA A 77 -8.18 2.55 -7.50
C ALA A 77 -8.14 4.07 -7.76
N TYR A 78 -6.95 4.68 -7.73
CA TYR A 78 -6.74 6.08 -8.10
C TYR A 78 -7.12 6.36 -9.55
N ASN A 79 -6.67 5.51 -10.47
CA ASN A 79 -6.99 5.63 -11.90
C ASN A 79 -8.50 5.52 -12.15
N LYS A 80 -9.18 4.60 -11.45
CA LYS A 80 -10.64 4.45 -11.51
C LYS A 80 -11.37 5.64 -10.91
N ALA A 81 -10.84 6.20 -9.80
CA ALA A 81 -11.33 7.42 -9.17
C ALA A 81 -10.96 8.72 -9.93
N LYS A 82 -10.31 8.62 -11.10
CA LYS A 82 -9.91 9.76 -11.96
C LYS A 82 -8.90 10.70 -11.30
N LEU A 83 -8.09 10.18 -10.39
CA LEU A 83 -6.96 10.89 -9.83
C LEU A 83 -5.76 10.76 -10.78
N LEU A 84 -4.95 11.82 -10.88
CA LEU A 84 -3.73 11.80 -11.69
C LEU A 84 -2.66 10.95 -10.99
N GLY A 85 -1.68 10.49 -11.79
CA GLY A 85 -0.64 9.53 -11.41
C GLY A 85 0.28 9.99 -10.29
N TRP A 86 1.51 9.49 -10.29
CA TRP A 86 2.32 9.42 -9.08
C TRP A 86 3.62 10.20 -9.22
N LYS A 87 4.07 10.81 -8.13
CA LYS A 87 5.38 11.44 -8.07
C LYS A 87 6.43 10.39 -7.67
N TRP A 88 7.54 10.37 -8.39
CA TRP A 88 8.76 9.69 -7.98
C TRP A 88 9.92 10.65 -8.27
N GLN A 89 10.60 11.11 -7.22
CA GLN A 89 11.61 12.17 -7.33
C GLN A 89 11.07 13.43 -8.06
N ASP A 90 11.65 13.77 -9.20
CA ASP A 90 11.27 14.87 -10.08
C ASP A 90 10.46 14.41 -11.32
N ARG A 91 9.92 13.19 -11.29
CA ARG A 91 9.14 12.59 -12.37
C ARG A 91 7.70 12.33 -11.98
N LEU A 92 6.82 12.45 -12.97
CA LEU A 92 5.46 11.92 -12.96
C LEU A 92 5.48 10.54 -13.62
N VAL A 93 5.04 9.52 -12.89
CA VAL A 93 5.05 8.11 -13.28
C VAL A 93 3.64 7.51 -13.14
N GLU A 94 3.39 6.40 -13.83
CA GLU A 94 2.08 5.72 -13.82
C GLU A 94 1.98 4.66 -12.73
N ASP A 95 3.11 4.16 -12.24
CA ASP A 95 3.22 3.11 -11.23
C ASP A 95 4.29 3.43 -10.19
N VAL A 96 4.04 3.02 -8.94
CA VAL A 96 4.89 3.25 -7.77
C VAL A 96 4.74 2.13 -6.73
N THR A 97 5.83 1.87 -6.01
CA THR A 97 5.85 0.95 -4.86
C THR A 97 5.24 1.59 -3.61
N ALA A 98 4.93 0.78 -2.59
CA ALA A 98 4.52 1.27 -1.27
C ALA A 98 5.56 2.24 -0.65
N GLN A 99 6.85 1.95 -0.80
CA GLN A 99 7.92 2.85 -0.38
C GLN A 99 7.82 4.21 -1.06
N THR A 100 7.60 4.24 -2.38
CA THR A 100 7.49 5.48 -3.14
C THR A 100 6.24 6.27 -2.76
N MET A 101 5.12 5.59 -2.50
CA MET A 101 3.91 6.24 -1.99
C MET A 101 4.17 6.92 -0.64
N TYR A 102 4.89 6.24 0.26
CA TYR A 102 5.28 6.79 1.56
C TYR A 102 6.20 8.01 1.43
N GLU A 103 7.23 7.95 0.57
CA GLU A 103 8.24 9.01 0.47
C GLU A 103 7.76 10.25 -0.29
N TYR A 104 6.99 10.08 -1.37
CA TYR A 104 6.73 11.16 -2.33
C TYR A 104 5.26 11.54 -2.48
N ASN A 105 4.32 10.68 -2.06
CA ASN A 105 2.89 10.84 -2.33
C ASN A 105 2.03 10.79 -1.06
N SER A 106 2.61 11.15 0.08
CA SER A 106 1.91 11.16 1.35
C SER A 106 2.43 12.24 2.29
N VAL A 107 1.57 12.66 3.22
CA VAL A 107 1.94 13.55 4.34
C VAL A 107 1.99 12.72 5.62
N HIS A 108 3.15 12.65 6.27
CA HIS A 108 3.36 11.77 7.41
C HIS A 108 2.56 12.22 8.64
N VAL A 109 1.96 11.23 9.29
CA VAL A 109 1.20 11.35 10.53
C VAL A 109 1.95 10.59 11.62
N PHE A 110 2.02 11.16 12.83
CA PHE A 110 2.91 10.62 13.88
C PHE A 110 2.20 9.66 14.83
N THR A 111 0.88 9.77 14.96
CA THR A 111 0.11 8.95 15.90
C THR A 111 -1.06 8.25 15.22
N ILE A 112 -1.38 7.05 15.71
CA ILE A 112 -2.54 6.29 15.19
C ILE A 112 -3.86 7.00 15.48
N THR A 113 -3.90 7.85 16.51
CA THR A 113 -5.09 8.63 16.91
C THR A 113 -5.43 9.77 15.95
N GLU A 114 -4.50 10.15 15.07
CA GLU A 114 -4.69 11.16 14.03
C GLU A 114 -5.19 10.54 12.71
N LEU A 115 -5.27 9.21 12.62
CA LEU A 115 -5.76 8.54 11.42
C LEU A 115 -7.25 8.76 11.23
N GLU A 116 -7.60 9.14 10.00
CA GLU A 116 -8.96 9.21 9.52
C GLU A 116 -9.21 8.10 8.48
N ARG A 117 -10.46 7.67 8.34
CA ARG A 117 -10.83 6.67 7.33
C ARG A 117 -10.31 7.10 5.95
N GLY A 118 -9.56 6.23 5.29
CA GLY A 118 -8.93 6.51 4.01
C GLY A 118 -7.46 6.94 4.09
N ASP A 119 -6.97 7.28 5.27
CA ASP A 119 -5.53 7.48 5.49
C ASP A 119 -4.78 6.15 5.32
N TRP A 120 -3.47 6.23 5.08
CA TRP A 120 -2.65 5.06 4.79
C TRP A 120 -1.83 4.61 5.99
N ILE A 121 -1.68 3.29 6.08
CA ILE A 121 -0.76 2.64 7.00
C ILE A 121 0.27 1.88 6.19
N PHE A 122 1.54 2.13 6.45
CA PHE A 122 2.66 1.45 5.84
C PHE A 122 3.39 0.60 6.88
N PHE A 123 3.88 -0.57 6.47
CA PHE A 123 4.50 -1.55 7.36
C PHE A 123 5.94 -1.84 6.95
N ASP A 124 6.86 -1.70 7.91
CA ASP A 124 8.27 -2.14 7.82
C ASP A 124 8.37 -3.52 8.48
N THR A 125 7.95 -4.53 7.73
CA THR A 125 7.76 -5.90 8.25
C THR A 125 9.10 -6.59 8.49
N ASP A 126 10.08 -6.33 7.64
CA ASP A 126 11.42 -6.87 7.73
C ASP A 126 12.34 -6.04 8.64
N LYS A 127 11.83 -4.91 9.17
CA LYS A 127 12.49 -4.04 10.15
C LYS A 127 13.77 -3.40 9.62
N ASN A 128 13.88 -3.24 8.30
CA ASN A 128 15.03 -2.70 7.58
C ASN A 128 14.85 -1.21 7.22
N GLY A 129 13.66 -0.63 7.48
CA GLY A 129 13.32 0.77 7.20
C GLY A 129 12.53 0.99 5.90
N VAL A 130 12.46 -0.01 5.03
CA VAL A 130 11.62 -0.03 3.83
C VAL A 130 10.17 -0.32 4.21
N LYS A 131 9.21 0.15 3.40
CA LYS A 131 7.79 -0.12 3.54
C LYS A 131 7.41 -1.22 2.55
N GLU A 132 7.39 -2.46 3.01
CA GLU A 132 7.11 -3.64 2.17
C GLU A 132 5.62 -3.86 1.92
N HIS A 133 4.76 -3.29 2.76
CA HIS A 133 3.32 -3.45 2.63
C HIS A 133 2.60 -2.17 3.03
N MET A 134 1.42 -1.96 2.46
CA MET A 134 0.56 -0.85 2.82
C MET A 134 -0.92 -1.22 2.83
N SER A 135 -1.72 -0.41 3.51
CA SER A 135 -3.16 -0.60 3.63
C SER A 135 -3.89 0.72 3.80
N ILE A 136 -5.17 0.75 3.42
CA ILE A 136 -6.07 1.88 3.69
C ILE A 136 -6.71 1.67 5.06
N PHE A 137 -6.53 2.62 5.98
CA PHE A 137 -7.16 2.61 7.29
C PHE A 137 -8.68 2.77 7.20
N SER A 138 -9.40 1.94 7.95
CA SER A 138 -10.84 2.01 8.10
C SER A 138 -11.23 2.66 9.43
N HIS A 139 -10.92 1.95 10.52
CA HIS A 139 -11.26 2.33 11.89
C HIS A 139 -10.51 1.44 12.88
N ILE A 140 -10.58 1.79 14.17
CA ILE A 140 -10.22 0.93 15.29
C ILE A 140 -11.53 0.48 15.94
N ASP A 141 -11.70 -0.82 16.17
CA ASP A 141 -12.91 -1.34 16.81
C ASP A 141 -12.83 -1.35 18.35
N ASP A 142 -13.92 -1.74 19.01
CA ASP A 142 -14.03 -1.79 20.48
C ASP A 142 -13.03 -2.78 21.12
N GLN A 143 -12.46 -3.70 20.33
CA GLN A 143 -11.43 -4.65 20.76
C GLN A 143 -10.01 -4.12 20.49
N SER A 144 -9.89 -2.84 20.14
CA SER A 144 -8.62 -2.20 19.77
C SER A 144 -7.94 -2.82 18.54
N ARG A 145 -8.71 -3.45 17.64
CA ARG A 145 -8.19 -4.00 16.38
C ARG A 145 -8.26 -2.94 15.29
N VAL A 146 -7.17 -2.80 14.56
CA VAL A 146 -7.06 -1.88 13.42
C VAL A 146 -7.61 -2.55 12.16
N TRP A 147 -8.69 -2.03 11.62
CA TRP A 147 -9.31 -2.52 10.39
C TRP A 147 -8.81 -1.78 9.17
N VAL A 148 -8.56 -2.52 8.10
CA VAL A 148 -8.00 -1.99 6.85
C VAL A 148 -8.61 -2.64 5.61
N TRP A 149 -8.48 -1.96 4.47
CA TRP A 149 -8.52 -2.59 3.16
C TRP A 149 -7.10 -2.73 2.60
N ASP A 150 -6.76 -3.91 2.10
CA ASP A 150 -5.49 -4.18 1.42
C ASP A 150 -5.55 -5.40 0.51
N ALA A 151 -4.57 -5.51 -0.40
CA ALA A 151 -4.24 -6.77 -1.06
C ALA A 151 -3.04 -7.38 -0.34
N TYR A 152 -3.23 -8.52 0.33
CA TYR A 152 -2.22 -9.09 1.22
C TYR A 152 -1.89 -10.55 0.86
N SER A 153 -0.61 -10.86 0.73
CA SER A 153 -0.12 -12.17 0.30
C SER A 153 -0.59 -13.33 1.17
N VAL A 154 -0.64 -13.16 2.50
CA VAL A 154 -1.10 -14.22 3.41
C VAL A 154 -2.61 -14.46 3.31
N ALA A 155 -3.39 -13.40 3.10
CA ALA A 155 -4.83 -13.54 2.82
C ALA A 155 -5.07 -14.05 1.38
N ASN A 156 -4.06 -13.95 0.52
CA ASN A 156 -4.08 -14.27 -0.90
C ASN A 156 -5.20 -13.56 -1.68
N ALA A 157 -5.65 -12.41 -1.19
CA ALA A 157 -6.75 -11.65 -1.79
C ALA A 157 -6.77 -10.18 -1.34
N VAL A 158 -7.48 -9.34 -2.11
CA VAL A 158 -8.01 -8.06 -1.64
C VAL A 158 -9.02 -8.31 -0.53
N SER A 159 -8.83 -7.70 0.63
CA SER A 159 -9.57 -8.02 1.83
C SER A 159 -9.98 -6.75 2.60
N PHE A 160 -11.11 -6.84 3.31
CA PHE A 160 -11.44 -5.95 4.42
C PHE A 160 -11.28 -6.74 5.72
N ARG A 161 -10.28 -6.41 6.53
CA ARG A 161 -9.86 -7.27 7.65
C ARG A 161 -9.18 -6.49 8.77
N PRO A 162 -9.17 -7.01 10.00
CA PRO A 162 -8.25 -6.53 11.03
C PRO A 162 -6.81 -6.93 10.68
N VAL A 163 -5.86 -6.10 11.11
CA VAL A 163 -4.43 -6.42 11.00
C VAL A 163 -3.97 -7.13 12.28
N GLU A 164 -3.67 -8.41 12.15
CA GLU A 164 -3.09 -9.19 13.25
C GLU A 164 -1.67 -8.71 13.58
N ASN A 165 -1.26 -8.78 14.85
CA ASN A 165 0.09 -8.40 15.29
C ASN A 165 0.53 -7.01 14.78
N PHE A 166 -0.39 -6.03 14.82
CA PHE A 166 -0.22 -4.72 14.18
C PHE A 166 1.12 -4.04 14.53
N TYR A 167 1.41 -3.85 15.81
CA TYR A 167 2.62 -3.16 16.26
C TYR A 167 3.92 -3.93 15.99
N SER A 168 3.87 -5.26 15.81
CA SER A 168 5.08 -6.03 15.50
C SER A 168 5.59 -5.76 14.08
N LYS A 169 4.73 -5.22 13.21
CA LYS A 169 5.00 -4.86 11.80
C LYS A 169 5.49 -3.43 11.61
N LYS A 170 5.86 -2.72 12.69
CA LYS A 170 6.34 -1.33 12.68
C LYS A 170 5.51 -0.40 11.78
N PRO A 171 4.23 -0.18 12.13
CA PRO A 171 3.34 0.65 11.33
C PRO A 171 3.82 2.11 11.33
N THR A 172 3.64 2.78 10.20
CA THR A 172 3.82 4.22 10.00
C THR A 172 2.59 4.76 9.28
N PHE A 173 2.24 6.02 9.53
CA PHE A 173 0.94 6.58 9.15
C PHE A 173 1.14 7.75 8.22
N ALA A 174 0.25 7.91 7.23
CA ALA A 174 0.28 9.08 6.37
C ALA A 174 -1.08 9.38 5.75
N LYS A 175 -1.31 10.65 5.42
CA LYS A 175 -2.45 11.08 4.61
C LYS A 175 -2.11 10.95 3.13
N PRO A 176 -3.01 10.37 2.31
CA PRO A 176 -2.80 10.21 0.88
C PRO A 176 -2.76 11.56 0.15
N MET A 177 -1.92 11.65 -0.88
CA MET A 177 -1.90 12.78 -1.81
C MET A 177 -2.28 12.36 -3.22
N ARG A 178 -2.66 13.34 -4.04
CA ARG A 178 -2.85 13.22 -5.49
C ARG A 178 -2.00 14.24 -6.21
N VAL A 179 -1.67 13.95 -7.46
CA VAL A 179 -1.05 14.93 -8.35
C VAL A 179 -2.13 15.84 -8.96
N GLU A 180 -1.78 17.11 -9.19
CA GLU A 180 -2.57 18.04 -9.99
C GLU A 180 -1.69 18.95 -10.84
N LYS A 181 -2.24 19.39 -11.97
CA LYS A 181 -1.59 20.39 -12.82
C LYS A 181 -1.68 21.75 -12.12
N ARG A 182 -0.58 22.51 -12.18
CA ARG A 182 -0.53 23.90 -11.72
C ARG A 182 -1.34 24.83 -12.61
#